data_AF-A0A3N5TLE5-F1
#
_entry.id   AF-A0A3N5TLE5-F1
#
_cell.length_a   1.000
_cell.length_b   1.000
_cell.length_c   1.000
_cell.angle_alpha   90.00
_cell.angle_beta   90.00
_cell.angle_gamma   90.00
#
_symmetry.space_group_name_H-M   'P 1'
#
loop_
_entity.id
_entity.type
_entity.pdbx_description
1 polymer ?
#
loop_
_entity_poly.entity_id
_entity_poly.type
_entity_poly.pdbx_seq_one_letter_code
_entity_poly.pdbx_strand_id
1 'polypeptide(L)'
;MPYNDSIVGLDIGTTKVCAVIGQHNENGILEITGVGICPSRGMRRGVIVNIDATVKSIIQAVEAAEMMAGREVGDVTVGISGAH
;
A
#
# COMPACT_ATOMS: atom_id res chain seq x y z
N MET A 1 18.85 13.00 9.42
CA MET A 1 17.76 12.89 8.45
C MET A 1 16.49 12.68 9.26
N PRO A 2 15.46 13.53 9.16
CA PRO A 2 14.29 13.32 10.00
C PRO A 2 13.64 12.01 9.58
N TYR A 3 13.25 11.22 10.59
CA TYR A 3 12.52 9.98 10.42
C TYR A 3 11.30 10.25 9.54
N ASN A 4 11.09 9.45 8.50
CA ASN A 4 9.89 9.55 7.66
C ASN A 4 8.65 9.44 8.54
N ASP A 5 7.96 10.56 8.79
CA ASP A 5 6.78 10.66 9.67
C ASP A 5 5.52 10.00 9.06
N SER A 6 5.72 9.19 8.02
CA SER A 6 4.68 8.52 7.25
C SER A 6 4.68 7.04 7.56
N ILE A 7 3.55 6.58 8.09
CA ILE A 7 3.25 5.17 8.27
C ILE A 7 2.55 4.70 7.02
N VAL A 8 3.11 3.71 6.34
CA VAL A 8 2.53 3.18 5.11
C VAL A 8 2.17 1.72 5.30
N GLY A 9 0.89 1.40 5.11
CA GLY A 9 0.39 0.04 5.07
C GLY A 9 0.08 -0.38 3.63
N LEU A 10 0.60 -1.51 3.20
CA LEU A 10 0.28 -2.15 1.92
C LEU A 10 -0.37 -3.51 2.19
N ASP A 11 -1.62 -3.70 1.79
CA ASP A 11 -2.31 -4.99 1.82
C ASP A 11 -2.36 -5.58 0.42
N ILE A 12 -1.78 -6.77 0.25
CA ILE A 12 -1.78 -7.52 -1.01
C ILE A 12 -2.78 -8.67 -0.88
N GLY A 13 -4.01 -8.41 -1.34
CA GLY A 13 -5.10 -9.37 -1.35
C GLY A 13 -5.31 -10.06 -2.71
N THR A 14 -6.10 -11.14 -2.67
CA THR A 14 -6.53 -11.86 -3.89
C THR A 14 -7.48 -11.04 -4.75
N THR A 15 -8.29 -10.17 -4.14
CA THR A 15 -9.27 -9.34 -4.84
C THR A 15 -8.69 -7.97 -5.21
N LYS A 16 -7.90 -7.38 -4.32
CA LYS A 16 -7.35 -6.02 -4.47
C LYS A 16 -6.03 -5.88 -3.73
N VAL A 17 -5.20 -4.96 -4.22
CA VAL A 17 -4.07 -4.40 -3.50
C VAL A 17 -4.46 -3.01 -2.99
N CYS A 18 -4.14 -2.70 -1.75
CA CYS A 18 -4.52 -1.46 -1.08
C CYS A 18 -3.31 -0.85 -0.38
N ALA A 19 -2.99 0.40 -0.68
CA ALA A 19 -1.97 1.18 0.00
C ALA A 19 -2.63 2.31 0.79
N VAL A 20 -2.19 2.52 2.03
CA VAL A 20 -2.70 3.58 2.92
C VAL A 20 -1.50 4.28 3.54
N ILE A 21 -1.48 5.61 3.46
CA ILE A 21 -0.46 6.48 4.03
C ILE A 21 -1.10 7.27 5.17
N GLY A 22 -0.54 7.14 6.37
CA GLY A 22 -0.92 7.90 7.55
C GLY A 22 0.24 8.74 8.06
N GLN A 23 -0.06 9.90 8.64
CA GLN A 23 0.93 10.78 9.28
C GLN A 23 0.37 11.30 10.60
N HIS A 24 1.24 11.55 11.58
CA HIS A 24 0.80 12.25 12.78
C HIS A 24 0.72 13.75 12.50
N ASN A 25 -0.38 14.38 12.89
CA ASN A 25 -0.49 15.84 12.89
C ASN A 25 0.28 16.46 14.08
N GLU A 26 0.29 17.78 14.19
CA GLU A 26 0.98 18.52 15.26
C GLU A 26 0.51 18.14 16.69
N ASN A 27 -0.70 17.57 16.81
CA ASN A 27 -1.27 17.11 18.07
C ASN A 27 -0.97 15.62 18.36
N GLY A 28 -0.16 14.96 17.51
CA GLY A 28 0.15 13.54 17.62
C GLY A 28 -1.00 12.61 17.24
N ILE A 29 -2.01 13.11 16.52
CA ILE A 29 -3.13 12.29 16.04
C ILE A 29 -2.79 11.74 14.66
N LEU A 30 -2.96 10.42 14.48
CA LEU A 30 -2.77 9.76 13.19
C LEU A 30 -3.91 10.12 12.23
N GLU A 31 -3.56 10.71 11.09
CA GLU A 31 -4.47 11.06 10.02
C GLU A 31 -4.11 10.33 8.74
N ILE A 32 -5.13 9.86 8.01
CA ILE A 32 -4.93 9.25 6.69
C ILE A 32 -4.76 10.36 5.66
N THR A 33 -3.59 10.39 5.03
CA THR A 33 -3.21 11.40 4.04
C THR A 33 -3.27 10.88 2.61
N GLY A 34 -3.21 9.56 2.42
CA GLY A 34 -3.30 8.95 1.09
C GLY A 34 -3.91 7.55 1.12
N VAL A 35 -4.69 7.22 0.10
CA VAL A 35 -5.26 5.89 -0.11
C VAL A 35 -5.20 5.55 -1.59
N GLY A 36 -4.72 4.35 -1.91
CA GLY A 36 -4.68 3.84 -3.27
C GLY A 36 -5.15 2.39 -3.32
N ILE A 37 -5.97 2.06 -4.30
CA ILE A 37 -6.57 0.74 -4.45
C ILE A 37 -6.47 0.31 -5.90
N CYS A 38 -5.95 -0.90 -6.13
CA CYS A 38 -5.89 -1.51 -7.46
C CYS A 38 -6.49 -2.92 -7.43
N PRO A 39 -7.34 -3.33 -8.38
CA PRO A 39 -7.75 -4.72 -8.52
C PRO A 39 -6.55 -5.66 -8.66
N SER A 40 -6.56 -6.78 -7.93
CA SER A 40 -5.49 -7.77 -7.98
C SER A 40 -5.76 -8.79 -9.08
N ARG A 41 -4.78 -8.98 -9.97
CA ARG A 41 -4.85 -9.97 -11.07
C ARG A 41 -3.75 -11.02 -11.01
N GLY A 42 -2.77 -10.81 -10.14
CA GLY A 42 -1.63 -11.69 -9.99
C GLY A 42 -1.75 -12.71 -8.85
N MET A 43 -2.81 -12.63 -8.05
CA MET A 43 -3.05 -13.52 -6.92
C MET A 43 -4.29 -14.38 -7.10
N ARG A 44 -4.22 -15.63 -6.64
CA ARG A 44 -5.35 -16.56 -6.58
C ARG A 44 -5.25 -17.43 -5.32
N ARG A 45 -6.30 -17.44 -4.50
CA ARG A 45 -6.37 -18.24 -3.24
C ARG A 45 -5.13 -18.06 -2.34
N GLY A 46 -4.66 -16.82 -2.18
CA GLY A 46 -3.50 -16.51 -1.33
C GLY A 46 -2.14 -16.87 -1.93
N VAL A 47 -2.09 -17.25 -3.21
CA VAL A 47 -0.86 -17.60 -3.92
C VAL A 47 -0.65 -16.65 -5.09
N ILE A 48 0.60 -16.22 -5.30
CA ILE A 48 1.00 -15.46 -6.49
C ILE A 48 1.03 -16.43 -7.69
N VAL A 49 0.13 -16.21 -8.64
CA VAL A 49 0.04 -16.98 -9.90
C VAL A 49 0.60 -16.22 -11.09
N ASN A 50 0.72 -14.89 -10.99
CA ASN A 50 1.38 -14.05 -11.98
C ASN A 50 2.08 -12.89 -11.27
N ILE A 51 3.41 -12.92 -11.24
CA ILE A 51 4.22 -11.93 -10.52
C ILE A 51 4.17 -10.55 -11.17
N ASP A 52 4.23 -10.45 -12.50
CA ASP A 52 4.20 -9.17 -13.22
C ASP A 52 2.89 -8.41 -12.98
N ALA A 53 1.77 -9.14 -12.98
CA ALA A 53 0.47 -8.58 -12.65
C ALA A 53 0.39 -8.13 -11.18
N THR A 54 0.98 -8.89 -10.25
CA THR A 54 1.06 -8.50 -8.83
C THR A 54 1.88 -7.23 -8.65
N VAL A 55 3.08 -7.17 -9.26
CA VAL A 55 3.96 -5.99 -9.21
C VAL A 55 3.24 -4.76 -9.77
N LYS A 56 2.57 -4.91 -10.92
CA LYS A 56 1.79 -3.81 -11.52
C LYS A 56 0.66 -3.32 -10.61
N SER A 57 -0.07 -4.23 -9.96
CA SER A 57 -1.13 -3.85 -9.02
C SER A 57 -0.58 -3.14 -7.78
N ILE A 58 0.60 -3.53 -7.29
CA ILE A 58 1.28 -2.87 -6.17
C ILE A 58 1.68 -1.44 -6.57
N ILE A 59 2.39 -1.28 -7.70
CA ILE A 59 2.83 0.03 -8.19
C ILE A 59 1.64 0.98 -8.31
N GLN A 60 0.55 0.56 -8.97
CA GLN A 60 -0.63 1.41 -9.13
C GLN A 60 -1.30 1.80 -7.81
N ALA A 61 -1.35 0.88 -6.83
CA ALA A 61 -1.91 1.20 -5.52
C ALA A 61 -1.03 2.20 -4.76
N VAL A 62 0.30 2.03 -4.80
CA VAL A 62 1.24 2.93 -4.13
C VAL A 62 1.23 4.31 -4.80
N GLU A 63 1.35 4.39 -6.13
CA GLU A 63 1.33 5.66 -6.88
C GLU A 63 0.04 6.46 -6.61
N ALA A 64 -1.11 5.78 -6.54
CA ALA A 64 -2.38 6.45 -6.22
C ALA A 64 -2.40 7.00 -4.79
N ALA A 65 -1.85 6.27 -3.81
CA ALA A 65 -1.76 6.72 -2.44
C ALA A 65 -0.78 7.89 -2.30
N GLU A 66 0.38 7.82 -2.95
CA GLU A 66 1.40 8.88 -2.99
C GLU A 66 0.87 10.16 -3.64
N MET A 67 0.15 10.02 -4.76
CA MET A 67 -0.50 11.14 -5.44
C MET A 67 -1.51 11.84 -4.53
N MET A 68 -2.33 11.06 -3.80
CA MET A 68 -3.28 11.62 -2.82
C MET A 68 -2.58 12.30 -1.64
N ALA A 69 -1.48 11.71 -1.15
CA ALA A 69 -0.69 12.26 -0.04
C ALA A 69 0.24 13.41 -0.46
N GLY A 70 0.42 13.65 -1.77
CA GLY A 70 1.31 14.68 -2.31
C GLY A 70 2.79 14.42 -2.02
N ARG A 71 3.20 13.16 -1.80
CA ARG A 71 4.57 12.79 -1.46
C ARG A 71 4.89 11.34 -1.84
N GLU A 72 6.17 11.08 -2.05
CA GLU A 72 6.71 9.72 -2.19
C GLU A 72 6.95 9.07 -0.82
N VAL A 73 6.94 7.73 -0.80
CA VAL A 73 7.22 6.91 0.37
C VAL A 73 8.42 6.00 0.14
N GLY A 74 9.32 5.92 1.14
CA GLY A 74 10.53 5.11 1.04
C GLY A 74 10.37 3.68 1.54
N ASP A 75 9.48 3.47 2.50
CA ASP A 75 9.33 2.20 3.21
C ASP A 75 7.84 1.92 3.46
N VAL A 76 7.47 0.64 3.42
CA VAL A 76 6.08 0.20 3.62
C VAL A 76 6.04 -1.05 4.50
N THR A 77 5.00 -1.16 5.33
CA THR A 77 4.66 -2.40 6.03
C THR A 77 3.66 -3.18 5.19
N VAL A 78 4.02 -4.41 4.81
CA VAL A 78 3.22 -5.22 3.90
C VAL A 78 2.48 -6.32 4.65
N GLY A 79 1.15 -6.34 4.51
CA GLY A 79 0.31 -7.49 4.80
C GLY A 79 0.08 -8.31 3.53
N ILE A 80 0.32 -9.61 3.58
CA ILE A 80 -0.03 -10.53 2.50
C ILE A 80 -0.78 -11.72 3.07
N SER A 81 -1.94 -12.01 2.49
CA SER A 81 -2.71 -13.20 2.87
C SER A 81 -2.10 -14.44 2.22
N GLY A 82 -1.69 -15.43 3.02
CA GLY A 82 -1.22 -16.74 2.56
C GLY A 82 -2.35 -17.75 2.37
N ALA A 83 -2.09 -18.83 1.63
CA ALA A 83 -2.98 -19.97 1.55
C ALA A 83 -2.95 -20.77 2.86
N HIS A 84 -3.98 -20.63 3.69
CA HIS A 84 -4.34 -21.63 4.70
C HIS A 84 -5.59 -22.36 4.23
#